data_AF-A0A525VX02-F1
#
_entry.id   AF-A0A525VX02-F1
#
_cell.length_a   1.000
_cell.length_b   1.000
_cell.length_c   1.000
_cell.angle_alpha   90.00
_cell.angle_beta   90.00
_cell.angle_gamma   90.00
#
_symmetry.space_group_name_H-M   'P 1'
#
loop_
_entity.id
_entity.type
_entity.pdbx_description
1 polymer ?
#
loop_
_entity_poly.entity_id
_entity_poly.type
_entity_poly.pdbx_seq_one_letter_code
_entity_poly.pdbx_strand_id
1 'polypeptide(L)'
;MTPIASPPSLLTIETIRSVIDAMPMQGRIMLRLILLQYFDVTDEEILYIVTDRPDPRCVAGTKPTNTSMTKESIKVVTDRRDQYRRQVRLKRERTWLQCECLRSLTQLREAFADRAGALLSERFSVSADQLEALRASARTVLPRPAIRLLDERWTADEVTAEDYQRQRLSIEFQTQLRMAEKYRKRLGLAERERENAISAPLQDHEIAHVWGIPAGSLAARKVKYLSQYLQSLQATLPTGAAATATAPLDLWKETFSVLAAQSITRSLSSYDGLEKTESALIDKLTAMVWGSLPEEIEVKFWTSLVFGASSNAMHSEITRSLFGLQRLITIFNDMDRSPEAVDEELLKRAAPIPKLEEGALEAPVEPPAKELSEMQTQILNNMRGEDASGKSSDKW
;
A
#
# COMPACT_ATOMS: atom_id res chain seq x y z
N MET A 1 -6.64 -22.31 -14.11
CA MET A 1 -7.64 -21.51 -14.85
C MET A 1 -6.89 -20.63 -15.84
N THR A 2 -6.94 -20.96 -17.12
CA THR A 2 -6.46 -20.09 -18.20
C THR A 2 -7.26 -18.79 -18.18
N PRO A 3 -6.63 -17.60 -18.26
CA PRO A 3 -7.37 -16.37 -18.34
C PRO A 3 -8.14 -16.39 -19.65
N ILE A 4 -9.46 -16.35 -19.58
CA ILE A 4 -10.28 -16.02 -20.74
C ILE A 4 -9.85 -14.60 -21.11
N ALA A 5 -9.08 -14.47 -22.19
CA ALA A 5 -8.73 -13.17 -22.73
C ALA A 5 -10.04 -12.44 -23.00
N SER A 6 -10.24 -11.28 -22.35
CA SER A 6 -11.33 -10.39 -22.70
C SER A 6 -11.29 -10.15 -24.22
N PRO A 7 -12.45 -10.13 -24.90
CA PRO A 7 -12.47 -9.84 -26.33
C PRO A 7 -11.67 -8.55 -26.60
N PRO A 8 -10.94 -8.47 -27.72
CA PRO A 8 -10.18 -7.27 -28.05
C PRO A 8 -11.16 -6.09 -28.06
N SER A 9 -10.90 -5.09 -27.21
CA SER A 9 -11.68 -3.85 -27.20
C SER A 9 -11.68 -3.27 -28.61
N LEU A 10 -12.85 -2.87 -29.08
CA LEU A 10 -13.01 -2.27 -30.41
C LEU A 10 -12.35 -0.88 -30.47
N LEU A 11 -12.11 -0.29 -29.30
CA LEU A 11 -11.45 0.99 -29.11
C LEU A 11 -9.97 0.78 -28.75
N THR A 12 -9.08 1.52 -29.41
CA THR A 12 -7.64 1.51 -29.08
C THR A 12 -7.17 2.83 -28.50
N ILE A 13 -6.01 2.81 -27.83
CA ILE A 13 -5.39 4.01 -27.27
C ILE A 13 -5.09 5.03 -28.38
N GLU A 14 -4.62 4.55 -29.54
CA GLU A 14 -4.32 5.39 -30.69
C GLU A 14 -5.58 6.08 -31.22
N THR A 15 -6.70 5.35 -31.27
CA THR A 15 -8.00 5.89 -31.70
C THR A 15 -8.46 7.00 -30.76
N ILE A 16 -8.42 6.75 -29.44
CA ILE A 16 -8.77 7.76 -28.43
C ILE A 16 -7.92 9.01 -28.58
N ARG A 17 -6.59 8.84 -28.68
CA ARG A 17 -5.65 9.94 -28.81
C ARG A 17 -5.90 10.74 -30.10
N SER A 18 -6.06 10.05 -31.23
CA SER A 18 -6.31 10.68 -32.53
C SER A 18 -7.60 11.50 -32.52
N VAL A 19 -8.68 10.99 -31.93
CA VAL A 19 -9.94 11.72 -31.83
C VAL A 19 -9.80 12.96 -30.93
N ILE A 20 -9.12 12.86 -29.78
CA ILE A 20 -8.85 14.02 -28.92
C ILE A 20 -8.00 15.07 -29.66
N ASP A 21 -6.97 14.64 -30.37
CA ASP A 21 -6.05 15.54 -31.08
C ASP A 21 -6.75 16.25 -32.25
N ALA A 22 -7.72 15.61 -32.91
CA ALA A 22 -8.52 16.20 -33.97
C ALA A 22 -9.58 17.22 -33.47
N MET A 23 -9.85 17.29 -32.16
CA MET A 23 -10.81 18.24 -31.61
C MET A 23 -10.32 19.70 -31.73
N PRO A 24 -11.25 20.68 -31.78
CA PRO A 24 -10.90 22.09 -31.58
C PRO A 24 -10.14 22.30 -30.28
N MET A 25 -9.29 23.33 -30.19
CA MET A 25 -8.41 23.60 -29.04
C MET A 25 -9.11 23.48 -27.67
N GLN A 26 -10.28 24.10 -27.52
CA GLN A 26 -11.07 23.99 -26.28
C GLN A 26 -11.55 22.57 -25.97
N GLY A 27 -11.93 21.79 -27.00
CA GLY A 27 -12.33 20.40 -26.84
C GLY A 27 -11.16 19.52 -26.45
N ARG A 28 -10.00 19.71 -27.09
CA ARG A 28 -8.76 19.00 -26.75
C ARG A 28 -8.35 19.25 -25.30
N ILE A 29 -8.34 20.52 -24.88
CA ILE A 29 -8.08 20.92 -23.47
C ILE A 29 -9.08 20.27 -22.53
N MET A 30 -10.37 20.36 -22.83
CA MET A 30 -11.44 19.79 -22.00
C MET A 30 -11.22 18.29 -21.76
N LEU A 31 -11.03 17.52 -22.84
CA LEU A 31 -10.87 16.07 -22.73
C LEU A 31 -9.56 15.69 -22.03
N ARG A 32 -8.46 16.39 -22.29
CA ARG A 32 -7.17 16.15 -21.61
C ARG A 32 -7.23 16.51 -20.12
N LEU A 33 -7.98 17.54 -19.72
CA LEU A 33 -8.20 17.86 -18.30
C LEU A 33 -9.12 16.83 -17.62
N ILE A 34 -10.20 16.39 -18.27
CA ILE A 34 -11.07 15.32 -17.76
C ILE A 34 -10.28 14.02 -17.57
N LEU A 35 -9.38 13.70 -18.50
CA LEU A 35 -8.56 12.49 -18.55
C LEU A 35 -7.11 12.73 -18.11
N LEU A 36 -6.86 13.70 -17.22
CA LEU A 36 -5.52 14.15 -16.82
C LEU A 36 -4.63 13.02 -16.22
N GLN A 37 -5.26 11.96 -15.75
CA GLN A 37 -4.56 10.76 -15.28
C GLN A 37 -3.90 9.93 -16.38
N TYR A 38 -4.24 10.18 -17.64
CA TYR A 38 -3.71 9.48 -18.83
C TYR A 38 -3.06 10.42 -19.84
N PHE A 39 -3.55 11.64 -19.96
CA PHE A 39 -3.05 12.61 -20.93
C PHE A 39 -2.41 13.81 -20.24
N ASP A 40 -1.47 14.42 -20.94
CA ASP A 40 -0.84 15.67 -20.54
C ASP A 40 -1.45 16.84 -21.30
N VAL A 41 -1.62 17.96 -20.61
CA VAL A 41 -1.90 19.26 -21.23
C VAL A 41 -0.58 19.85 -21.70
N THR A 42 -0.49 20.18 -22.98
CA THR A 42 0.68 20.75 -23.66
C THR A 42 0.87 22.24 -23.36
N ASP A 43 2.05 22.78 -23.65
CA ASP A 43 2.34 24.19 -23.42
C ASP A 43 1.47 25.11 -24.29
N GLU A 44 1.18 24.74 -25.53
CA GLU A 44 0.26 25.47 -26.41
C GLU A 44 -1.15 25.56 -25.80
N GLU A 45 -1.62 24.46 -25.22
CA GLU A 45 -2.92 24.40 -24.53
C GLU A 45 -2.93 25.24 -23.25
N ILE A 46 -1.82 25.27 -22.50
CA ILE A 46 -1.67 26.15 -21.33
C ILE A 46 -1.73 27.62 -21.76
N LEU A 47 -1.02 27.98 -22.84
CA LEU A 47 -1.06 29.32 -23.39
C LEU A 47 -2.48 29.70 -23.79
N TYR A 48 -3.21 28.80 -24.44
CA TYR A 48 -4.61 29.01 -24.76
C TYR A 48 -5.48 29.22 -23.51
N ILE A 49 -5.32 28.37 -22.48
CA ILE A 49 -6.04 28.51 -21.20
C ILE A 49 -5.84 29.90 -20.60
N VAL A 50 -4.61 30.41 -20.60
CA VAL A 50 -4.30 31.77 -20.10
C VAL A 50 -5.06 32.84 -20.88
N THR A 51 -5.11 32.73 -22.21
CA THR A 51 -5.79 33.72 -23.07
C THR A 51 -7.31 33.68 -22.99
N ASP A 52 -7.89 32.52 -22.71
CA ASP A 52 -9.33 32.27 -22.70
C ASP A 52 -9.99 32.60 -21.34
N ARG A 53 -9.18 32.98 -20.33
CA ARG A 53 -9.70 33.39 -19.02
C ARG A 53 -10.50 34.69 -19.11
N PRO A 54 -11.68 34.77 -18.47
CA PRO A 54 -12.39 36.03 -18.33
C PRO A 54 -11.54 36.98 -17.48
N ASP A 55 -11.34 38.22 -17.95
CA ASP A 55 -10.66 39.25 -17.15
C ASP A 55 -11.59 39.66 -16.00
N PRO A 56 -11.17 39.53 -14.73
CA PRO A 56 -11.99 39.90 -13.58
C PRO A 56 -12.34 41.40 -13.54
N ARG A 57 -11.62 42.24 -14.31
CA ARG A 57 -11.90 43.68 -14.46
C ARG A 57 -12.96 43.95 -15.53
N CYS A 58 -13.26 42.99 -16.40
CA CYS A 58 -14.24 43.12 -17.46
C CYS A 58 -15.61 42.62 -16.97
N VAL A 59 -16.60 43.51 -17.01
CA VAL A 59 -18.01 43.12 -16.85
C VAL A 59 -18.40 42.21 -18.01
N ALA A 60 -19.24 41.20 -17.74
CA ALA A 60 -19.68 40.20 -18.71
C ALA A 60 -20.00 40.84 -20.08
N GLY A 61 -19.30 40.42 -21.13
CA GLY A 61 -19.50 40.88 -22.51
C GLY A 61 -18.41 41.82 -23.06
N THR A 62 -17.49 42.32 -22.25
CA THR A 62 -16.33 43.10 -22.74
C THR A 62 -15.07 42.24 -22.81
N LYS A 63 -14.45 42.13 -24.00
CA LYS A 63 -13.12 41.49 -24.14
C LYS A 63 -12.05 42.55 -23.84
N PRO A 64 -11.05 42.25 -23.00
CA PRO A 64 -9.95 43.16 -22.77
C PRO A 64 -9.16 43.40 -24.06
N THR A 65 -8.85 44.66 -24.35
CA THR A 65 -8.10 45.08 -25.55
C THR A 65 -6.61 44.77 -25.46
N ASN A 66 -6.09 44.51 -24.25
CA ASN A 66 -4.68 44.25 -23.96
C ASN A 66 -4.52 43.11 -22.94
N THR A 67 -4.70 41.87 -23.36
CA THR A 67 -4.35 40.70 -22.54
C THR A 67 -2.84 40.46 -22.66
N SER A 68 -2.02 41.19 -21.91
CA SER A 68 -0.61 40.84 -21.81
C SER A 68 -0.52 39.50 -21.06
N MET A 69 -0.16 38.43 -21.77
CA MET A 69 0.10 37.13 -21.16
C MET A 69 1.28 37.28 -20.19
N THR A 70 1.00 37.36 -18.89
CA THR A 70 2.06 37.46 -17.89
C THR A 70 2.67 36.07 -17.65
N LYS A 71 4.00 36.03 -17.45
CA LYS A 71 4.69 34.80 -17.04
C LYS A 71 4.09 34.20 -15.76
N GLU A 72 3.57 35.04 -14.88
CA GLU A 72 2.86 34.64 -13.66
C GLU A 72 1.55 33.90 -13.96
N SER A 73 0.76 34.37 -14.92
CA SER A 73 -0.49 33.71 -15.30
C SER A 73 -0.24 32.31 -15.87
N ILE A 74 0.80 32.17 -16.70
CA ILE A 74 1.25 30.88 -17.22
C ILE A 74 1.67 29.97 -16.06
N LYS A 75 2.54 30.46 -15.17
CA LYS A 75 3.00 29.72 -13.99
C LYS A 75 1.84 29.22 -13.13
N VAL A 76 0.85 30.07 -12.85
CA VAL A 76 -0.32 29.68 -12.03
C VAL A 76 -1.15 28.57 -12.67
N VAL A 77 -1.38 28.61 -14.00
CA VAL A 77 -2.07 27.50 -14.69
C VAL A 77 -1.27 26.22 -14.61
N THR A 78 0.03 26.32 -14.91
CA THR A 78 0.98 25.21 -14.89
C THR A 78 1.00 24.54 -13.51
N ASP A 79 1.20 25.32 -12.45
CA ASP A 79 1.27 24.84 -11.07
C ASP A 79 -0.03 24.12 -10.66
N ARG A 80 -1.21 24.69 -10.98
CA ARG A 80 -2.50 24.05 -10.69
C ARG A 80 -2.68 22.75 -11.48
N ARG A 81 -2.36 22.76 -12.78
CA ARG A 81 -2.41 21.57 -13.64
C ARG A 81 -1.50 20.48 -13.10
N ASP A 82 -0.26 20.82 -12.72
CA ASP A 82 0.72 19.88 -12.22
C ASP A 82 0.34 19.33 -10.83
N GLN A 83 -0.29 20.14 -9.97
CA GLN A 83 -0.87 19.69 -8.71
C GLN A 83 -1.92 18.59 -8.94
N TYR A 84 -2.95 18.84 -9.76
CA TYR A 84 -4.00 17.86 -10.02
C TYR A 84 -3.47 16.64 -10.77
N ARG A 85 -2.58 16.83 -11.75
CA ARG A 85 -1.91 15.77 -12.49
C ARG A 85 -1.15 14.84 -11.55
N ARG A 86 -0.34 15.39 -10.63
CA ARG A 86 0.38 14.63 -9.60
C ARG A 86 -0.61 13.86 -8.73
N GLN A 87 -1.68 14.51 -8.25
CA GLN A 87 -2.68 13.88 -7.39
C GLN A 87 -3.37 12.67 -8.04
N VAL A 88 -3.89 12.82 -9.26
CA VAL A 88 -4.64 11.73 -9.93
C VAL A 88 -3.71 10.58 -10.33
N ARG A 89 -2.48 10.87 -10.79
CA ARG A 89 -1.50 9.84 -11.15
C ARG A 89 -0.95 9.09 -9.95
N LEU A 90 -0.65 9.79 -8.85
CA LEU A 90 -0.25 9.15 -7.60
C LEU A 90 -1.36 8.24 -7.06
N LYS A 91 -2.63 8.67 -7.11
CA LYS A 91 -3.76 7.83 -6.69
C LYS A 91 -3.84 6.55 -7.52
N ARG A 92 -3.69 6.65 -8.85
CA ARG A 92 -3.64 5.50 -9.77
C ARG A 92 -2.46 4.58 -9.48
N GLU A 93 -1.26 5.13 -9.30
CA GLU A 93 -0.05 4.37 -8.98
C GLU A 93 -0.17 3.63 -7.65
N ARG A 94 -0.63 4.31 -6.60
CA ARG A 94 -0.76 3.74 -5.25
C ARG A 94 -1.75 2.57 -5.24
N THR A 95 -2.93 2.76 -5.80
CA THR A 95 -3.98 1.72 -5.82
C THR A 95 -3.55 0.51 -6.64
N TRP A 96 -2.81 0.72 -7.73
CA TRP A 96 -2.19 -0.36 -8.49
C TRP A 96 -1.12 -1.09 -7.67
N LEU A 97 -0.18 -0.37 -7.06
CA LEU A 97 0.88 -0.93 -6.22
C LEU A 97 0.30 -1.77 -5.07
N GLN A 98 -0.74 -1.26 -4.43
CA GLN A 98 -1.46 -1.97 -3.38
C GLN A 98 -2.04 -3.30 -3.88
N CYS A 99 -2.64 -3.32 -5.07
CA CYS A 99 -3.12 -4.55 -5.69
C CYS A 99 -1.98 -5.53 -5.98
N GLU A 100 -0.88 -5.07 -6.60
CA GLU A 100 0.26 -5.93 -6.92
C GLU A 100 0.92 -6.54 -5.68
N CYS A 101 1.13 -5.73 -4.64
CA CYS A 101 1.67 -6.19 -3.36
C CYS A 101 0.76 -7.23 -2.71
N LEU A 102 -0.57 -6.99 -2.68
CA LEU A 102 -1.52 -7.94 -2.11
C LEU A 102 -1.61 -9.25 -2.90
N ARG A 103 -1.52 -9.18 -4.23
CA ARG A 103 -1.52 -10.36 -5.10
C ARG A 103 -0.26 -11.18 -4.86
N SER A 104 0.90 -10.53 -4.76
CA SER A 104 2.18 -11.16 -4.44
C SER A 104 2.17 -11.77 -3.03
N LEU A 105 1.67 -11.05 -2.02
CA LEU A 105 1.50 -11.56 -0.66
C LEU A 105 0.59 -12.78 -0.61
N THR A 106 -0.53 -12.75 -1.32
CA THR A 106 -1.48 -13.89 -1.35
C THR A 106 -0.82 -15.12 -1.94
N GLN A 107 -0.20 -15.00 -3.10
CA GLN A 107 0.51 -16.10 -3.77
C GLN A 107 1.64 -16.65 -2.89
N LEU A 108 2.37 -15.76 -2.21
CA LEU A 108 3.45 -16.16 -1.33
C LEU A 108 2.94 -16.94 -0.12
N ARG A 109 1.85 -16.49 0.51
CA ARG A 109 1.22 -17.19 1.64
C ARG A 109 0.65 -18.55 1.24
N GLU A 110 0.08 -18.66 0.05
CA GLU A 110 -0.34 -19.94 -0.52
C GLU A 110 0.86 -20.86 -0.73
N ALA A 111 1.94 -20.38 -1.35
CA ALA A 111 3.15 -21.16 -1.56
C ALA A 111 3.79 -21.64 -0.24
N PHE A 112 3.85 -20.79 0.79
CA PHE A 112 4.32 -21.17 2.13
C PHE A 112 3.43 -22.23 2.77
N ALA A 113 2.11 -22.13 2.63
CA ALA A 113 1.19 -23.14 3.11
C ALA A 113 1.38 -24.47 2.38
N ASP A 114 1.53 -24.45 1.05
CA ASP A 114 1.73 -25.65 0.24
C ASP A 114 3.06 -26.34 0.61
N ARG A 115 4.14 -25.58 0.80
CA ARG A 115 5.42 -26.13 1.29
C ARG A 115 5.33 -26.69 2.71
N ALA A 116 4.68 -26.00 3.63
CA ALA A 116 4.46 -26.51 4.99
C ALA A 116 3.64 -27.82 4.97
N GLY A 117 2.63 -27.92 4.10
CA GLY A 117 1.86 -29.15 3.89
C GLY A 117 2.70 -30.29 3.33
N ALA A 118 3.57 -30.01 2.35
CA ALA A 118 4.51 -30.99 1.80
C ALA A 118 5.47 -31.51 2.87
N LEU A 119 6.08 -30.61 3.66
CA LEU A 119 6.96 -30.99 4.78
C LEU A 119 6.25 -31.82 5.85
N LEU A 120 5.01 -31.48 6.20
CA LEU A 120 4.19 -32.27 7.14
C LEU A 120 3.94 -33.70 6.61
N SER A 121 3.66 -33.85 5.32
CA SER A 121 3.45 -35.15 4.69
C SER A 121 4.74 -35.95 4.55
N GLU A 122 5.79 -35.33 4.00
CA GLU A 122 7.05 -36.00 3.61
C GLU A 122 7.93 -36.32 4.80
N ARG A 123 8.07 -35.39 5.75
CA ARG A 123 8.99 -35.52 6.89
C ARG A 123 8.32 -36.06 8.14
N PHE A 124 7.06 -35.69 8.39
CA PHE A 124 6.34 -36.04 9.61
C PHE A 124 5.21 -37.05 9.41
N SER A 125 5.07 -37.59 8.19
CA SER A 125 4.06 -38.62 7.84
C SER A 125 2.62 -38.26 8.22
N VAL A 126 2.28 -36.96 8.21
CA VAL A 126 0.90 -36.50 8.46
C VAL A 126 0.02 -36.93 7.28
N SER A 127 -1.11 -37.60 7.56
CA SER A 127 -1.98 -38.11 6.50
C SER A 127 -2.72 -37.00 5.77
N ALA A 128 -3.17 -37.28 4.54
CA ALA A 128 -3.97 -36.33 3.76
C ALA A 128 -5.24 -35.89 4.51
N ASP A 129 -5.91 -36.81 5.20
CA ASP A 129 -7.11 -36.50 6.00
C ASP A 129 -6.81 -35.54 7.17
N GLN A 130 -5.65 -35.71 7.81
CA GLN A 130 -5.19 -34.81 8.87
C GLN A 130 -4.85 -33.43 8.32
N LEU A 131 -4.20 -33.35 7.15
CA LEU A 131 -3.93 -32.08 6.48
C LEU A 131 -5.22 -31.34 6.08
N GLU A 132 -6.22 -32.05 5.58
CA GLU A 132 -7.53 -31.46 5.28
C GLU A 132 -8.26 -30.99 6.54
N ALA A 133 -8.18 -31.74 7.65
CA ALA A 133 -8.71 -31.29 8.94
C ALA A 133 -8.00 -30.01 9.45
N LEU A 134 -6.67 -29.92 9.29
CA LEU A 134 -5.91 -28.72 9.63
C LEU A 134 -6.32 -27.53 8.75
N ARG A 135 -6.50 -27.75 7.43
CA ARG A 135 -6.95 -26.72 6.48
C ARG A 135 -8.36 -26.23 6.83
N ALA A 136 -9.28 -27.12 7.14
CA ALA A 136 -10.65 -26.77 7.53
C ALA A 136 -10.70 -25.95 8.84
N SER A 137 -9.84 -26.26 9.80
CA SER A 137 -9.76 -25.56 11.10
C SER A 137 -8.89 -24.30 11.09
N ALA A 138 -8.18 -24.00 10.00
CA ALA A 138 -7.26 -22.87 9.90
C ALA A 138 -7.92 -21.52 10.25
N ARG A 139 -9.21 -21.35 9.97
CA ARG A 139 -9.97 -20.11 10.24
C ARG A 139 -10.27 -19.87 11.72
N THR A 140 -10.30 -20.92 12.54
CA THR A 140 -10.71 -20.84 13.96
C THR A 140 -9.56 -20.90 14.94
N VAL A 141 -8.43 -21.51 14.55
CA VAL A 141 -7.24 -21.62 15.41
C VAL A 141 -6.62 -20.25 15.67
N LEU A 142 -6.26 -19.97 16.92
CA LEU A 142 -5.50 -18.79 17.31
C LEU A 142 -4.02 -19.18 17.46
N PRO A 143 -3.10 -18.67 16.61
CA PRO A 143 -1.71 -19.13 16.60
C PRO A 143 -0.98 -18.83 17.91
N ARG A 144 -1.14 -17.62 18.45
CA ARG A 144 -0.42 -17.18 19.65
C ARG A 144 -0.70 -18.08 20.87
N PRO A 145 -1.97 -18.33 21.26
CA PRO A 145 -2.26 -19.29 22.32
C PRO A 145 -1.76 -20.70 22.02
N ALA A 146 -1.90 -21.18 20.78
CA ALA A 146 -1.46 -22.53 20.40
C ALA A 146 0.06 -22.71 20.51
N ILE A 147 0.83 -21.71 20.07
CA ILE A 147 2.30 -21.69 20.19
C ILE A 147 2.69 -21.63 21.66
N ARG A 148 2.09 -20.74 22.45
CA ARG A 148 2.39 -20.64 23.89
C ARG A 148 2.16 -21.96 24.62
N LEU A 149 1.03 -22.62 24.39
CA LEU A 149 0.74 -23.93 24.99
C LEU A 149 1.74 -24.99 24.54
N LEU A 150 2.16 -24.95 23.28
CA LEU A 150 3.18 -25.86 22.76
C LEU A 150 4.55 -25.62 23.42
N ASP A 151 4.92 -24.35 23.64
CA ASP A 151 6.15 -23.96 24.33
C ASP A 151 6.11 -24.40 25.81
N GLU A 152 4.98 -24.24 26.50
CA GLU A 152 4.80 -24.71 27.88
C GLU A 152 5.00 -26.24 27.98
N ARG A 153 4.39 -27.01 27.06
CA ARG A 153 4.55 -28.47 26.99
C ARG A 153 5.97 -28.88 26.64
N TRP A 154 6.67 -28.11 25.81
CA TRP A 154 8.09 -28.32 25.51
C TRP A 154 8.96 -28.09 26.75
N THR A 155 8.70 -27.02 27.50
CA THR A 155 9.43 -26.73 28.75
C THR A 155 9.15 -27.77 29.84
N ALA A 156 7.96 -28.37 29.85
CA ALA A 156 7.57 -29.43 30.78
C ALA A 156 8.00 -30.85 30.34
N ASP A 157 8.80 -30.98 29.28
CA ASP A 157 9.24 -32.27 28.72
C ASP A 157 8.11 -33.23 28.30
N GLU A 158 6.91 -32.70 28.01
CA GLU A 158 5.74 -33.49 27.63
C GLU A 158 5.70 -33.87 26.14
N VAL A 159 6.56 -33.25 25.32
CA VAL A 159 6.62 -33.47 23.87
C VAL A 159 8.07 -33.65 23.42
N THR A 160 8.25 -34.55 22.46
CA THR A 160 9.55 -34.73 21.80
C THR A 160 9.86 -33.53 20.91
N ALA A 161 11.14 -33.34 20.56
CA ALA A 161 11.55 -32.27 19.64
C ALA A 161 10.89 -32.41 18.25
N GLU A 162 10.72 -33.65 17.78
CA GLU A 162 10.05 -33.95 16.51
C GLU A 162 8.54 -33.64 16.58
N ASP A 163 7.86 -34.04 17.66
CA ASP A 163 6.45 -33.73 17.88
C ASP A 163 6.19 -32.23 18.05
N TYR A 164 7.14 -31.50 18.67
CA TYR A 164 7.11 -30.05 18.75
C TYR A 164 7.18 -29.45 17.35
N GLN A 165 8.18 -29.84 16.55
CA GLN A 165 8.38 -29.29 15.21
C GLN A 165 7.18 -29.60 14.31
N ARG A 166 6.61 -30.81 14.38
CA ARG A 166 5.36 -31.19 13.68
C ARG A 166 4.19 -30.28 14.07
N GLN A 167 3.95 -30.09 15.37
CA GLN A 167 2.85 -29.25 15.86
C GLN A 167 3.06 -27.77 15.52
N ARG A 168 4.29 -27.26 15.65
CA ARG A 168 4.64 -25.88 15.32
C ARG A 168 4.47 -25.61 13.83
N LEU A 169 4.90 -26.53 12.97
CA LEU A 169 4.71 -26.46 11.52
C LEU A 169 3.23 -26.57 11.13
N SER A 170 2.43 -27.37 11.85
CA SER A 170 0.97 -27.43 11.65
C SER A 170 0.30 -26.08 11.96
N ILE A 171 0.74 -25.39 13.02
CA ILE A 171 0.26 -24.03 13.34
C ILE A 171 0.71 -23.02 12.27
N GLU A 172 1.94 -23.13 11.77
CA GLU A 172 2.43 -22.29 10.67
C GLU A 172 1.57 -22.50 9.41
N PHE A 173 1.37 -23.75 8.97
CA PHE A 173 0.50 -24.09 7.84
C PHE A 173 -0.87 -23.39 7.93
N GLN A 174 -1.55 -23.50 9.07
CA GLN A 174 -2.85 -22.85 9.30
C GLN A 174 -2.76 -21.32 9.30
N THR A 175 -1.67 -20.76 9.84
CA THR A 175 -1.45 -19.31 9.88
C THR A 175 -1.24 -18.74 8.48
N GLN A 176 -0.44 -19.41 7.64
CA GLN A 176 -0.20 -19.00 6.26
C GLN A 176 -1.50 -19.03 5.44
N LEU A 177 -2.32 -20.08 5.57
CA LEU A 177 -3.64 -20.16 4.93
C LEU A 177 -4.58 -19.02 5.36
N ARG A 178 -4.63 -18.70 6.66
CA ARG A 178 -5.47 -17.61 7.17
C ARG A 178 -5.00 -16.26 6.64
N MET A 179 -3.69 -16.04 6.57
CA MET A 179 -3.11 -14.81 6.02
C MET A 179 -3.39 -14.68 4.52
N ALA A 180 -3.29 -15.77 3.75
CA ALA A 180 -3.70 -15.79 2.34
C ALA A 180 -5.16 -15.35 2.16
N GLU A 181 -6.09 -15.88 2.98
CA GLU A 181 -7.50 -15.49 2.91
C GLU A 181 -7.70 -14.00 3.26
N LYS A 182 -7.00 -13.50 4.29
CA LYS A 182 -7.05 -12.08 4.67
C LYS A 182 -6.53 -11.18 3.54
N TYR A 183 -5.44 -11.55 2.90
CA TYR A 183 -4.90 -10.79 1.77
C TYR A 183 -5.81 -10.84 0.55
N ARG A 184 -6.43 -11.98 0.25
CA ARG A 184 -7.43 -12.09 -0.83
C ARG A 184 -8.63 -11.18 -0.60
N LYS A 185 -9.15 -11.10 0.63
CA LYS A 185 -10.24 -10.17 0.98
C LYS A 185 -9.82 -8.71 0.83
N ARG A 186 -8.61 -8.38 1.28
CA ARG A 186 -8.03 -7.03 1.10
C ARG A 186 -7.79 -6.69 -0.37
N LEU A 187 -7.38 -7.66 -1.18
CA LEU A 187 -7.17 -7.51 -2.61
C LEU A 187 -8.48 -7.14 -3.30
N GLY A 188 -9.58 -7.85 -3.01
CA GLY A 188 -10.89 -7.52 -3.58
C GLY A 188 -11.37 -6.10 -3.21
N LEU A 189 -11.05 -5.60 -2.01
CA LEU A 189 -11.33 -4.20 -1.65
C LEU A 189 -10.42 -3.21 -2.41
N ALA A 190 -9.13 -3.51 -2.50
CA ALA A 190 -8.15 -2.68 -3.20
C ALA A 190 -8.44 -2.61 -4.70
N GLU A 191 -8.90 -3.70 -5.31
CA GLU A 191 -9.28 -3.76 -6.72
C GLU A 191 -10.51 -2.89 -6.99
N ARG A 192 -11.51 -2.88 -6.09
CA ARG A 192 -12.64 -1.93 -6.17
C ARG A 192 -12.19 -0.48 -6.03
N GLU A 193 -11.27 -0.18 -5.10
CA GLU A 193 -10.70 1.17 -4.95
C GLU A 193 -9.93 1.58 -6.21
N ARG A 194 -9.17 0.64 -6.81
CA ARG A 194 -8.45 0.85 -8.06
C ARG A 194 -9.41 1.09 -9.22
N GLU A 195 -10.45 0.29 -9.37
CA GLU A 195 -11.50 0.48 -10.40
C GLU A 195 -12.10 1.87 -10.31
N ASN A 196 -12.48 2.30 -9.10
CA ASN A 196 -12.99 3.65 -8.87
C ASN A 196 -11.95 4.73 -9.18
N ALA A 197 -10.66 4.49 -8.91
CA ALA A 197 -9.59 5.44 -9.22
C ALA A 197 -9.32 5.55 -10.72
N ILE A 198 -9.34 4.44 -11.46
CA ILE A 198 -9.10 4.44 -12.91
C ILE A 198 -10.33 4.92 -13.70
N SER A 199 -11.54 4.84 -13.16
CA SER A 199 -12.74 5.35 -13.85
C SER A 199 -13.14 6.77 -13.46
N ALA A 200 -12.40 7.41 -12.54
CA ALA A 200 -12.75 8.75 -12.04
C ALA A 200 -12.15 9.85 -12.94
N PRO A 201 -12.99 10.62 -13.67
CA PRO A 201 -12.52 11.85 -14.31
C PRO A 201 -12.18 12.92 -13.28
N LEU A 202 -11.37 13.89 -13.71
CA LEU A 202 -11.19 15.14 -12.97
C LEU A 202 -12.55 15.86 -12.82
N GLN A 203 -12.82 16.38 -11.63
CA GLN A 203 -14.12 16.98 -11.30
C GLN A 203 -14.24 18.40 -11.86
N ASP A 204 -15.47 18.87 -12.05
CA ASP A 204 -15.73 20.17 -12.69
C ASP A 204 -15.10 21.34 -11.93
N HIS A 205 -15.12 21.32 -10.60
CA HIS A 205 -14.49 22.36 -9.80
C HIS A 205 -12.95 22.36 -9.91
N GLU A 206 -12.34 21.19 -10.11
CA GLU A 206 -10.89 21.03 -10.31
C GLU A 206 -10.50 21.54 -11.70
N ILE A 207 -11.28 21.17 -12.73
CA ILE A 207 -11.09 21.68 -14.10
C ILE A 207 -11.28 23.20 -14.14
N ALA A 208 -12.33 23.72 -13.49
CA ALA A 208 -12.58 25.15 -13.38
C ALA A 208 -11.44 25.87 -12.66
N HIS A 209 -10.84 25.25 -11.63
CA HIS A 209 -9.72 25.82 -10.91
C HIS A 209 -8.45 25.91 -11.77
N VAL A 210 -8.12 24.86 -12.52
CA VAL A 210 -6.99 24.88 -13.49
C VAL A 210 -7.24 25.93 -14.57
N TRP A 211 -8.39 25.84 -15.24
CA TRP A 211 -8.71 26.68 -16.39
C TRP A 211 -8.93 28.15 -15.98
N GLY A 212 -9.50 28.39 -14.81
CA GLY A 212 -9.85 29.73 -14.33
C GLY A 212 -11.13 30.29 -14.97
N ILE A 213 -12.10 29.44 -15.30
CA ILE A 213 -13.39 29.84 -15.89
C ILE A 213 -14.56 29.55 -14.95
N PRO A 214 -15.68 30.28 -15.04
CA PRO A 214 -16.87 30.02 -14.23
C PRO A 214 -17.48 28.64 -14.49
N ALA A 215 -18.03 28.01 -13.45
CA ALA A 215 -18.61 26.67 -13.50
C ALA A 215 -19.71 26.53 -14.58
N GLY A 216 -20.56 27.55 -14.77
CA GLY A 216 -21.60 27.53 -15.82
C GLY A 216 -21.02 27.49 -17.24
N SER A 217 -19.95 28.24 -17.50
CA SER A 217 -19.25 28.21 -18.80
C SER A 217 -18.57 26.86 -19.02
N LEU A 218 -17.98 26.29 -17.96
CA LEU A 218 -17.37 24.96 -18.00
C LEU A 218 -18.40 23.88 -18.34
N ALA A 219 -19.55 23.86 -17.67
CA ALA A 219 -20.57 22.83 -17.85
C ALA A 219 -21.08 22.79 -19.31
N ALA A 220 -21.38 23.95 -19.91
CA ALA A 220 -21.83 24.03 -21.29
C ALA A 220 -20.75 23.52 -22.28
N ARG A 221 -19.49 23.91 -22.07
CA ARG A 221 -18.35 23.43 -22.88
C ARG A 221 -18.15 21.93 -22.72
N LYS A 222 -18.25 21.41 -21.50
CA LYS A 222 -18.07 19.99 -21.19
C LYS A 222 -19.10 19.14 -21.93
N VAL A 223 -20.39 19.51 -21.85
CA VAL A 223 -21.46 18.79 -22.57
C VAL A 223 -21.21 18.80 -24.08
N LYS A 224 -20.91 19.96 -24.66
CA LYS A 224 -20.61 20.11 -26.09
C LYS A 224 -19.46 19.19 -26.52
N TYR A 225 -18.31 19.29 -25.86
CA TYR A 225 -17.10 18.60 -26.29
C TYR A 225 -17.11 17.11 -25.94
N LEU A 226 -17.75 16.70 -24.85
CA LEU A 226 -17.96 15.29 -24.55
C LEU A 226 -18.87 14.64 -25.61
N SER A 227 -19.95 15.33 -26.00
CA SER A 227 -20.85 14.82 -27.05
C SER A 227 -20.13 14.71 -28.40
N GLN A 228 -19.35 15.72 -28.76
CA GLN A 228 -18.53 15.71 -29.97
C GLN A 228 -17.49 14.58 -29.95
N TYR A 229 -16.83 14.36 -28.81
CA TYR A 229 -15.86 13.28 -28.62
C TYR A 229 -16.52 11.90 -28.84
N LEU A 230 -17.65 11.64 -28.19
CA LEU A 230 -18.36 10.36 -28.31
C LEU A 230 -18.89 10.12 -29.73
N GLN A 231 -19.42 11.15 -30.40
CA GLN A 231 -19.83 11.06 -31.80
C GLN A 231 -18.66 10.77 -32.73
N SER A 232 -17.51 11.38 -32.48
CA SER A 232 -16.29 11.18 -33.27
C SER A 232 -15.73 9.76 -33.08
N LEU A 233 -15.71 9.26 -31.83
CA LEU A 233 -15.36 7.86 -31.54
C LEU A 233 -16.32 6.88 -32.21
N GLN A 234 -17.62 7.17 -32.19
CA GLN A 234 -18.60 6.31 -32.83
C GLN A 234 -18.40 6.27 -34.35
N ALA A 235 -18.03 7.39 -34.97
CA ALA A 235 -17.76 7.48 -36.39
C ALA A 235 -16.48 6.74 -36.84
N THR A 236 -15.51 6.55 -35.94
CA THR A 236 -14.28 5.80 -36.23
C THR A 236 -14.45 4.29 -36.08
N LEU A 237 -15.52 3.83 -35.43
CA LEU A 237 -15.79 2.41 -35.26
C LEU A 237 -16.39 1.79 -36.54
N PRO A 238 -15.94 0.58 -36.94
CA PRO A 238 -16.49 -0.09 -38.11
C PRO A 238 -17.97 -0.41 -37.89
N THR A 239 -18.79 -0.14 -38.92
CA THR A 239 -20.26 -0.16 -38.87
C THR A 239 -20.84 -1.52 -38.49
N GLY A 240 -20.07 -2.61 -38.63
CA GLY A 240 -20.44 -3.97 -38.23
C GLY A 240 -20.09 -4.36 -36.78
N ALA A 241 -19.26 -3.59 -36.08
CA ALA A 241 -18.81 -3.94 -34.73
C ALA A 241 -19.90 -3.76 -33.66
N ALA A 242 -20.87 -2.86 -33.92
CA ALA A 242 -22.05 -2.68 -33.08
C ALA A 242 -23.05 -3.85 -33.21
N ALA A 243 -23.06 -4.58 -34.34
CA ALA A 243 -23.95 -5.71 -34.58
C ALA A 243 -23.48 -7.01 -33.87
N THR A 244 -22.18 -7.10 -33.55
CA THR A 244 -21.58 -8.21 -32.79
C THR A 244 -21.57 -8.00 -31.28
N ALA A 245 -21.91 -6.79 -30.80
CA ALA A 245 -21.94 -6.48 -29.38
C ALA A 245 -23.27 -6.95 -28.75
N THR A 246 -23.20 -7.83 -27.77
CA THR A 246 -24.38 -8.35 -27.03
C THR A 246 -25.03 -7.32 -26.10
N ALA A 247 -24.41 -6.15 -25.89
CA ALA A 247 -24.92 -5.06 -25.06
C ALA A 247 -24.58 -3.68 -25.69
N PRO A 248 -25.34 -2.62 -25.40
CA PRO A 248 -25.02 -1.26 -25.85
C PRO A 248 -23.64 -0.86 -25.33
N LEU A 249 -22.75 -0.48 -26.24
CA LEU A 249 -21.37 -0.17 -25.93
C LEU A 249 -21.26 1.26 -25.35
N ASP A 250 -20.99 1.37 -24.06
CA ASP A 250 -20.71 2.65 -23.40
C ASP A 250 -19.27 3.07 -23.73
N LEU A 251 -19.12 3.84 -24.83
CA LEU A 251 -17.85 4.37 -25.32
C LEU A 251 -17.07 5.16 -24.27
N TRP A 252 -17.77 5.80 -23.33
CA TRP A 252 -17.12 6.57 -22.26
C TRP A 252 -16.49 5.65 -21.22
N LYS A 253 -17.23 4.62 -20.79
CA LYS A 253 -16.70 3.59 -19.90
C LYS A 253 -15.55 2.81 -20.56
N GLU A 254 -15.67 2.50 -21.85
CA GLU A 254 -14.64 1.80 -22.60
C GLU A 254 -13.38 2.65 -22.79
N THR A 255 -13.52 3.97 -22.99
CA THR A 255 -12.38 4.91 -22.98
C THR A 255 -11.54 4.73 -21.72
N PHE A 256 -12.16 4.72 -20.54
CA PHE A 256 -11.44 4.50 -19.28
C PHE A 256 -10.81 3.12 -19.19
N SER A 257 -11.51 2.07 -19.61
CA SER A 257 -11.00 0.69 -19.58
C SER A 257 -9.73 0.54 -20.44
N VAL A 258 -9.76 1.07 -21.67
CA VAL A 258 -8.62 1.04 -22.61
C VAL A 258 -7.44 1.86 -22.08
N LEU A 259 -7.70 3.07 -21.56
CA LEU A 259 -6.64 3.92 -21.01
C LEU A 259 -6.05 3.34 -19.72
N ALA A 260 -6.85 2.66 -18.89
CA ALA A 260 -6.38 2.04 -17.66
C ALA A 260 -5.36 0.93 -17.90
N ALA A 261 -5.40 0.27 -19.06
CA ALA A 261 -4.45 -0.76 -19.47
C ALA A 261 -3.03 -0.22 -19.75
N GLN A 262 -2.88 1.10 -19.94
CA GLN A 262 -1.57 1.72 -20.11
C GLN A 262 -0.67 1.46 -18.90
N SER A 263 0.64 1.29 -19.14
CA SER A 263 1.62 1.23 -18.08
C SER A 263 1.56 2.47 -17.19
N ILE A 264 1.71 2.29 -15.89
CA ILE A 264 1.71 3.39 -14.93
C ILE A 264 3.11 3.99 -14.88
N THR A 265 3.19 5.32 -15.04
CA THR A 265 4.42 6.07 -14.80
C THR A 265 4.78 5.99 -13.32
N ARG A 266 5.97 5.50 -13.02
CA ARG A 266 6.47 5.41 -11.65
C ARG A 266 6.93 6.77 -11.16
N SER A 267 6.43 7.19 -10.02
CA SER A 267 6.91 8.41 -9.37
C SER A 267 8.11 8.09 -8.50
N LEU A 268 9.09 9.00 -8.47
CA LEU A 268 10.18 8.95 -7.50
C LEU A 268 9.59 9.22 -6.12
N SER A 269 9.71 8.24 -5.21
CA SER A 269 9.26 8.37 -3.83
C SER A 269 10.44 8.60 -2.90
N SER A 270 10.31 9.55 -1.98
CA SER A 270 11.19 9.70 -0.83
C SER A 270 10.65 8.93 0.36
N TYR A 271 11.54 8.52 1.27
CA TYR A 271 11.16 7.95 2.55
C TYR A 271 10.25 8.93 3.32
N ASP A 272 9.17 8.40 3.89
CA ASP A 272 8.05 9.17 4.47
C ASP A 272 8.02 9.15 6.01
N GLY A 273 9.06 8.59 6.65
CA GLY A 273 9.14 8.50 8.11
C GLY A 273 8.41 7.30 8.71
N LEU A 274 7.81 6.42 7.90
CA LEU A 274 7.15 5.20 8.36
C LEU A 274 8.15 4.26 9.06
N GLU A 275 7.84 3.84 10.30
CA GLU A 275 8.75 3.06 11.18
C GLU A 275 10.00 3.79 11.68
N LYS A 276 9.99 5.14 11.68
CA LYS A 276 11.06 6.03 12.19
C LYS A 276 12.31 6.05 11.31
N THR A 277 12.86 4.91 10.92
CA THR A 277 14.01 4.82 9.99
C THR A 277 13.70 3.97 8.75
N GLU A 278 14.37 4.28 7.64
CA GLU A 278 14.26 3.50 6.40
C GLU A 278 14.71 2.05 6.62
N SER A 279 15.77 1.82 7.40
CA SER A 279 16.25 0.47 7.74
C SER A 279 15.20 -0.35 8.50
N ALA A 280 14.57 0.24 9.53
CA ALA A 280 13.54 -0.45 10.30
C ALA A 280 12.31 -0.77 9.44
N LEU A 281 11.96 0.11 8.50
CA LEU A 281 10.92 -0.16 7.51
C LEU A 281 11.30 -1.35 6.62
N ILE A 282 12.51 -1.38 6.08
CA ILE A 282 12.99 -2.47 5.21
C ILE A 282 13.02 -3.79 5.97
N ASP A 283 13.52 -3.82 7.21
CA ASP A 283 13.57 -5.02 8.05
C ASP A 283 12.16 -5.56 8.32
N LYS A 284 11.21 -4.67 8.62
CA LYS A 284 9.81 -5.05 8.87
C LYS A 284 9.08 -5.48 7.61
N LEU A 285 9.34 -4.85 6.46
CA LEU A 285 8.84 -5.31 5.17
C LEU A 285 9.39 -6.70 4.83
N THR A 286 10.68 -6.93 5.07
CA THR A 286 11.33 -8.23 4.85
C THR A 286 10.74 -9.31 5.75
N ALA A 287 10.56 -9.01 7.04
CA ALA A 287 9.87 -9.91 7.98
C ALA A 287 8.43 -10.20 7.56
N MET A 288 7.71 -9.19 7.07
CA MET A 288 6.37 -9.37 6.50
C MET A 288 6.43 -10.28 5.28
N VAL A 289 7.32 -10.07 4.32
CA VAL A 289 7.43 -10.92 3.13
C VAL A 289 7.68 -12.37 3.53
N TRP A 290 8.67 -12.61 4.37
CA TRP A 290 8.99 -13.92 4.90
C TRP A 290 7.86 -14.53 5.75
N GLY A 291 6.94 -13.73 6.29
CA GLY A 291 5.83 -14.19 7.14
C GLY A 291 6.27 -14.54 8.56
N SER A 292 7.36 -13.93 9.03
CA SER A 292 7.85 -14.07 10.40
C SER A 292 7.19 -13.08 11.37
N LEU A 293 6.41 -12.12 10.85
CA LEU A 293 5.65 -11.21 11.69
C LEU A 293 4.42 -11.92 12.30
N PRO A 294 4.14 -11.68 13.59
CA PRO A 294 2.87 -12.07 14.17
C PRO A 294 1.70 -11.44 13.41
N GLU A 295 0.67 -12.24 13.17
CA GLU A 295 -0.51 -11.88 12.37
C GLU A 295 -1.12 -10.51 12.75
N GLU A 296 -1.25 -10.19 14.03
CA GLU A 296 -1.77 -8.90 14.49
C GLU A 296 -0.87 -7.71 14.12
N ILE A 297 0.45 -7.92 14.17
CA ILE A 297 1.45 -6.90 13.85
C ILE A 297 1.46 -6.67 12.34
N GLU A 298 1.46 -7.75 11.56
CA GLU A 298 1.37 -7.71 10.09
C GLU A 298 0.09 -7.00 9.62
N VAL A 299 -1.05 -7.31 10.25
CA VAL A 299 -2.34 -6.66 9.95
C VAL A 299 -2.30 -5.16 10.21
N LYS A 300 -1.75 -4.73 11.36
CA LYS A 300 -1.61 -3.31 11.72
C LYS A 300 -0.61 -2.59 10.83
N PHE A 301 0.52 -3.25 10.54
CA PHE A 301 1.57 -2.71 9.71
C PHE A 301 1.09 -2.47 8.27
N TRP A 302 0.35 -3.43 7.68
CA TRP A 302 -0.27 -3.24 6.37
C TRP A 302 -1.20 -2.00 6.33
N THR A 303 -2.01 -1.81 7.37
CA THR A 303 -2.87 -0.62 7.47
C THR A 303 -2.03 0.66 7.53
N SER A 304 -0.95 0.67 8.31
CA SER A 304 -0.02 1.80 8.38
C SER A 304 0.66 2.08 7.02
N LEU A 305 1.05 1.03 6.30
CA LEU A 305 1.63 1.12 4.96
C LEU A 305 0.66 1.76 3.97
N VAL A 306 -0.61 1.35 3.96
CA VAL A 306 -1.59 1.85 2.97
C VAL A 306 -2.14 3.24 3.31
N PHE A 307 -2.36 3.52 4.60
CA PHE A 307 -3.01 4.76 5.04
C PHE A 307 -2.04 5.82 5.59
N GLY A 308 -0.77 5.46 5.82
CA GLY A 308 0.22 6.30 6.50
C GLY A 308 0.06 6.31 8.02
N ALA A 309 1.11 6.73 8.74
CA ALA A 309 1.02 7.00 10.17
C ALA A 309 0.08 8.20 10.39
N SER A 310 -1.06 7.95 11.03
CA SER A 310 -2.26 8.79 10.99
C SER A 310 -2.20 10.10 11.78
N SER A 311 -1.04 10.68 12.10
CA SER A 311 -0.99 11.70 13.16
C SER A 311 -0.44 13.09 12.86
N ASN A 312 0.08 13.45 11.67
CA ASN A 312 0.58 14.83 11.48
C ASN A 312 0.64 15.39 10.04
N ALA A 313 0.00 14.77 9.04
CA ALA A 313 -0.02 15.34 7.68
C ALA A 313 -1.08 16.45 7.57
N MET A 314 -0.68 17.65 7.98
CA MET A 314 -1.43 18.89 7.84
C MET A 314 -1.62 19.21 6.34
N HIS A 315 -2.77 18.84 5.76
CA HIS A 315 -3.34 19.29 4.47
C HIS A 315 -2.43 19.50 3.24
N SER A 316 -1.20 18.99 3.25
CA SER A 316 -0.22 19.16 2.19
C SER A 316 0.56 17.86 2.04
N GLU A 317 0.47 17.32 0.83
CA GLU A 317 1.03 16.06 0.36
C GLU A 317 0.37 14.77 0.89
N ILE A 318 -0.59 14.31 0.10
CA ILE A 318 -1.18 12.95 0.14
C ILE A 318 -0.14 11.94 -0.36
N THR A 319 1.07 11.93 0.20
CA THR A 319 2.06 10.85 -0.01
C THR A 319 1.81 9.76 1.02
N ARG A 320 0.61 9.15 0.94
CA ARG A 320 0.32 7.86 1.59
C ARG A 320 1.33 6.84 1.04
N SER A 321 2.03 6.08 1.91
CA SER A 321 3.35 5.48 1.63
C SER A 321 3.53 4.88 0.23
N LEU A 322 3.96 5.72 -0.72
CA LEU A 322 4.33 5.25 -2.05
C LEU A 322 5.64 4.47 -1.93
N PHE A 323 6.55 5.02 -1.14
CA PHE A 323 7.87 4.47 -0.86
C PHE A 323 7.79 3.05 -0.30
N GLY A 324 7.03 2.84 0.78
CA GLY A 324 6.90 1.52 1.40
C GLY A 324 6.34 0.46 0.45
N LEU A 325 5.35 0.81 -0.38
CA LEU A 325 4.79 -0.09 -1.39
C LEU A 325 5.79 -0.40 -2.52
N GLN A 326 6.53 0.59 -3.00
CA GLN A 326 7.57 0.38 -4.01
C GLN A 326 8.69 -0.53 -3.47
N ARG A 327 9.16 -0.29 -2.23
CA ARG A 327 10.17 -1.13 -1.57
C ARG A 327 9.70 -2.55 -1.34
N LEU A 328 8.43 -2.75 -0.98
CA LEU A 328 7.85 -4.07 -0.84
C LEU A 328 7.92 -4.87 -2.15
N ILE A 329 7.64 -4.25 -3.30
CA ILE A 329 7.80 -4.90 -4.60
C ILE A 329 9.26 -5.24 -4.89
N THR A 330 10.20 -4.34 -4.56
CA THR A 330 11.64 -4.63 -4.70
C THR A 330 12.03 -5.86 -3.88
N ILE A 331 11.64 -5.92 -2.60
CA ILE A 331 11.92 -7.07 -1.74
C ILE A 331 11.29 -8.35 -2.31
N PHE A 332 10.09 -8.28 -2.89
CA PHE A 332 9.47 -9.43 -3.55
C PHE A 332 10.28 -9.95 -4.73
N ASN A 333 10.91 -9.07 -5.50
CA ASN A 333 11.71 -9.45 -6.66
C ASN A 333 13.07 -10.01 -6.25
N ASP A 334 13.61 -9.56 -5.12
CA ASP A 334 14.93 -9.96 -4.61
C ASP A 334 14.87 -11.21 -3.71
N MET A 335 13.69 -11.53 -3.16
CA MET A 335 13.52 -12.70 -2.30
C MET A 335 13.70 -14.01 -3.09
N ASP A 336 14.52 -14.91 -2.54
CA ASP A 336 14.62 -16.29 -3.02
C ASP A 336 13.32 -17.06 -2.69
N ARG A 337 12.63 -17.51 -3.74
CA ARG A 337 11.38 -18.27 -3.66
C ARG A 337 11.59 -19.76 -3.97
N SER A 338 12.84 -20.21 -4.02
CA SER A 338 13.15 -21.62 -4.19
C SER A 338 12.47 -22.45 -3.09
N PRO A 339 11.94 -23.64 -3.41
CA PRO A 339 11.31 -24.48 -2.41
C PRO A 339 12.26 -24.81 -1.26
N GLU A 340 13.56 -24.94 -1.54
CA GLU A 340 14.60 -25.20 -0.54
C GLU A 340 14.75 -24.04 0.46
N ALA A 341 14.80 -22.79 -0.01
CA ALA A 341 14.90 -21.63 0.88
C ALA A 341 13.65 -21.45 1.75
N VAL A 342 12.47 -21.70 1.18
CA VAL A 342 11.20 -21.66 1.92
C VAL A 342 11.14 -22.76 2.97
N ASP A 343 11.59 -23.98 2.64
CA ASP A 343 11.64 -25.09 3.57
C ASP A 343 12.59 -24.83 4.73
N GLU A 344 13.80 -24.33 4.45
CA GLU A 344 14.79 -23.98 5.47
C GLU A 344 14.21 -22.98 6.47
N GLU A 345 13.58 -21.91 5.97
CA GLU A 345 13.00 -20.88 6.80
C GLU A 345 11.78 -21.39 7.60
N LEU A 346 10.92 -22.23 7.01
CA LEU A 346 9.81 -22.87 7.72
C LEU A 346 10.30 -23.78 8.85
N LEU A 347 11.30 -24.60 8.57
CA LEU A 347 11.88 -25.52 9.55
C LEU A 347 12.61 -24.78 10.67
N LYS A 348 13.31 -23.68 10.35
CA LYS A 348 13.94 -22.79 11.32
C LYS A 348 12.93 -22.18 12.28
N ARG A 349 11.76 -21.75 11.80
CA ARG A 349 10.68 -21.22 12.64
C ARG A 349 9.94 -22.28 13.44
N ALA A 350 9.94 -23.51 12.93
CA ALA A 350 9.33 -24.65 13.59
C ALA A 350 10.25 -25.31 14.63
N ALA A 351 11.53 -24.94 14.66
CA ALA A 351 12.50 -25.51 15.59
C ALA A 351 12.12 -25.20 17.06
N PRO A 352 12.33 -26.15 17.98
CA PRO A 352 12.10 -25.92 19.40
C PRO A 352 13.02 -24.83 19.94
N ILE A 353 12.49 -24.04 20.88
CA ILE A 353 13.28 -23.05 21.60
C ILE A 353 14.36 -23.79 22.40
N PRO A 354 15.65 -23.43 22.26
CA PRO A 354 16.70 -24.03 23.05
C PRO A 354 16.36 -23.92 24.54
N LYS A 355 16.34 -25.04 25.24
CA LYS A 355 16.23 -25.03 26.70
C LYS A 355 17.51 -24.40 27.22
N LEU A 356 17.38 -23.34 28.03
CA LEU A 356 18.50 -22.84 28.80
C LEU A 356 18.95 -24.03 29.67
N GLU A 357 20.18 -24.49 29.50
CA GLU A 357 20.73 -25.52 30.37
C GLU A 357 20.67 -25.00 31.80
N GLU A 358 19.87 -25.64 32.66
CA GLU A 358 19.89 -25.44 34.11
C GLU A 358 21.28 -25.88 34.62
N GLY A 359 22.26 -24.98 34.50
CA GLY A 359 23.66 -25.25 34.82
C GLY A 359 24.67 -24.39 34.06
N ALA A 360 24.28 -23.73 32.96
CA ALA A 360 25.17 -22.86 32.18
C ALA A 360 25.13 -21.37 32.61
N LEU A 361 24.55 -21.08 33.77
CA LEU A 361 24.96 -19.91 34.53
C LEU A 361 26.19 -20.35 35.32
N GLU A 362 27.39 -20.04 34.83
CA GLU A 362 28.49 -19.78 35.77
C GLU A 362 27.89 -18.88 36.84
N ALA A 363 27.86 -19.37 38.09
CA ALA A 363 27.47 -18.55 39.22
C ALA A 363 28.18 -17.20 39.04
N PRO A 364 27.49 -16.05 39.16
CA PRO A 364 28.18 -14.78 39.07
C PRO A 364 29.30 -14.88 40.08
N VAL A 365 30.55 -14.84 39.60
CA VAL A 365 31.71 -14.66 40.47
C VAL A 365 31.36 -13.40 41.23
N GLU A 366 30.97 -13.55 42.49
CA GLU A 366 30.77 -12.41 43.37
C GLU A 366 32.05 -11.60 43.22
N PRO A 367 31.97 -10.33 42.76
CA PRO A 367 33.17 -9.52 42.73
C PRO A 367 33.70 -9.55 44.16
N PRO A 368 35.01 -9.80 44.37
CA PRO A 368 35.56 -9.91 45.71
C PRO A 368 35.10 -8.67 46.47
N ALA A 369 34.43 -8.89 47.61
CA ALA A 369 33.90 -7.82 48.42
C ALA A 369 35.04 -6.82 48.65
N LYS A 370 34.98 -5.67 47.96
CA LYS A 370 35.93 -4.60 48.18
C LYS A 370 35.65 -4.12 49.59
N GLU A 371 36.50 -4.50 50.53
CA GLU A 371 36.52 -3.90 51.85
C GLU A 371 36.61 -2.39 51.65
N LEU A 372 35.53 -1.70 52.00
CA LEU A 372 35.46 -0.25 51.95
C LEU A 372 36.55 0.29 52.88
N SER A 373 37.39 1.19 52.41
CA SER A 373 38.39 1.80 53.29
C SER A 373 37.71 2.61 54.39
N GLU A 374 38.36 2.78 55.55
CA GLU A 374 37.81 3.51 56.70
C GLU A 374 37.21 4.88 56.31
N MET A 375 37.82 5.54 55.32
CA MET A 375 37.38 6.82 54.78
C MET A 375 36.04 6.72 54.02
N GLN A 376 35.81 5.63 53.28
CA GLN A 376 34.55 5.38 52.56
C GLN A 376 33.41 5.04 53.53
N THR A 377 33.70 4.30 54.62
CA THR A 377 32.73 4.06 55.70
C THR A 377 32.38 5.35 56.46
N GLN A 378 33.34 6.25 56.68
CA GLN A 378 33.09 7.55 57.32
C GLN A 378 32.19 8.45 56.47
N ILE A 379 32.40 8.47 55.15
CA ILE A 379 31.54 9.23 54.21
C ILE A 379 30.11 8.67 54.22
N LEU A 380 29.94 7.35 54.18
CA LEU A 380 28.62 6.72 54.23
C LEU A 380 27.90 6.98 55.56
N ASN A 381 28.61 6.98 56.69
CA ASN A 381 28.04 7.32 57.99
C ASN A 381 27.64 8.79 58.10
N ASN A 382 28.40 9.72 57.49
CA ASN A 382 28.03 11.14 57.45
C ASN A 382 26.87 11.44 56.48
N MET A 383 26.64 10.60 55.46
CA MET A 383 25.50 10.72 54.55
C MET A 383 24.21 10.06 55.07
N ARG A 384 24.32 9.21 56.10
CA ARG A 384 23.17 8.64 56.80
C ARG A 384 22.74 9.62 57.88
N GLY A 385 22.14 10.73 57.43
CA GLY A 385 21.70 11.83 58.28
C GLY A 385 20.92 11.35 59.50
N GLU A 386 21.15 12.04 60.62
CA GLU A 386 20.41 11.91 61.88
C GLU A 386 18.91 11.90 61.60
N ASP A 387 18.29 10.73 61.78
CA ASP A 387 16.88 10.64 62.10
C ASP A 387 16.63 9.42 62.99
N ALA A 388 15.92 9.70 64.08
CA ALA A 388 15.30 8.80 65.05
C ALA A 388 16.16 8.27 66.22
N SER A 389 16.24 9.07 67.29
CA SER A 389 15.77 8.57 68.60
C SER A 389 15.26 9.71 69.48
N GLY A 390 13.95 9.78 69.65
CA GLY A 390 13.31 10.75 70.52
C GLY A 390 13.56 10.51 72.01
N LYS A 391 13.48 11.59 72.80
CA LYS A 391 12.61 11.66 73.99
C LYS A 391 12.44 13.10 74.51
N SER A 392 11.16 13.44 74.64
CA SER A 392 10.47 14.24 75.68
C SER A 392 10.96 15.63 76.12
N SER A 393 10.06 16.58 75.89
CA SER A 393 9.37 17.44 76.87
C SER A 393 9.63 18.94 76.82
N ASP A 394 8.50 19.63 76.63
CA ASP A 394 8.03 20.81 77.38
C ASP A 394 8.64 22.20 77.12
N LYS A 395 7.69 23.09 76.76
CA LYS A 395 7.56 24.51 77.14
C LYS A 395 8.53 25.47 76.43
N TRP A 396 8.12 26.57 75.80
CA TRP A 396 6.92 27.42 75.83
C TRP A 396 6.58 27.89 74.41
#